data_AF-A0A846D418-F1
#
_entry.id   AF-A0A846D418-F1
#
_cell.length_a   1.000
_cell.length_b   1.000
_cell.length_c   1.000
_cell.angle_alpha   90.00
_cell.angle_beta   90.00
_cell.angle_gamma   90.00
#
_symmetry.space_group_name_H-M   'P 1'
#
loop_
_entity.id
_entity.type
_entity.pdbx_description
1 polymer ?
#
loop_
_entity_poly.entity_id
_entity_poly.type
_entity_poly.pdbx_seq_one_letter_code
_entity_poly.pdbx_strand_id
1 'polypeptide(L)'
;SQVVVGTTRWVAEDSTGDTVGLAQDIGSVPLLATQLSFTQSRYPQLQAYEQGYVKEGVGAGGCAIAAHLYKGWNSAELLQAIENLVEQYRLSLR
;
A
#
# COMPACT_ATOMS: atom_id res chain seq x y z
N SER A 1 13.44 -12.18 -16.38
CA SER A 1 11.98 -12.01 -16.57
C SER A 1 11.65 -10.53 -16.50
N GLN A 2 10.47 -10.10 -16.99
CA GLN A 2 9.94 -8.73 -16.81
C GLN A 2 8.75 -8.75 -15.84
N VAL A 3 8.92 -9.41 -14.70
CA VAL A 3 7.86 -9.61 -13.69
C VAL A 3 8.40 -9.21 -12.33
N VAL A 4 7.58 -8.51 -11.55
CA VAL A 4 7.84 -8.08 -10.17
C VAL A 4 6.57 -8.32 -9.35
N VAL A 5 6.74 -8.72 -8.09
CA VAL A 5 5.65 -8.71 -7.11
C VAL A 5 5.67 -7.36 -6.39
N GLY A 6 4.59 -6.59 -6.55
CA GLY A 6 4.40 -5.32 -5.84
C GLY A 6 3.38 -5.48 -4.72
N THR A 7 3.74 -5.08 -3.50
CA THR A 7 2.86 -5.11 -2.33
C THR A 7 3.00 -3.84 -1.47
N THR A 8 2.35 -3.79 -0.32
CA THR A 8 2.47 -2.72 0.69
C THR A 8 3.46 -3.08 1.79
N ARG A 9 3.97 -2.06 2.50
CA ARG A 9 4.75 -2.27 3.73
C ARG A 9 4.00 -3.09 4.77
N TRP A 10 2.68 -2.97 4.85
CA TRP A 10 1.87 -3.68 5.83
C TRP A 10 1.87 -5.20 5.65
N VAL A 11 2.15 -5.69 4.43
CA VAL A 11 2.38 -7.13 4.19
C VAL A 11 3.85 -7.49 4.37
N ALA A 12 4.76 -6.70 3.80
CA ALA A 12 6.19 -7.00 3.84
C ALA A 12 6.79 -6.96 5.27
N GLU A 13 6.24 -6.13 6.15
CA GLU A 13 6.69 -5.93 7.54
C GLU A 13 5.84 -6.70 8.56
N ASP A 14 4.87 -7.49 8.11
CA ASP A 14 3.98 -8.25 9.00
C ASP A 14 4.70 -9.41 9.68
N SER A 15 4.96 -9.26 10.99
CA SER A 15 5.62 -10.29 11.81
C SER A 15 4.87 -11.62 11.92
N THR A 16 3.59 -11.68 11.53
CA THR A 16 2.81 -12.93 11.53
C THR A 16 2.95 -13.73 10.22
N GLY A 17 3.57 -13.13 9.19
CA GLY A 17 3.91 -13.77 7.92
C GLY A 17 5.41 -13.73 7.65
N ASP A 18 5.82 -14.25 6.49
CA ASP A 18 7.22 -14.20 6.02
C ASP A 18 7.29 -13.95 4.51
N THR A 19 6.69 -12.84 4.07
CA THR A 19 6.63 -12.49 2.64
C THR A 19 8.02 -12.27 2.05
N VAL A 20 8.95 -11.71 2.83
CA VAL A 20 10.33 -11.46 2.40
C VAL A 20 11.09 -12.78 2.26
N GLY A 21 11.02 -13.68 3.25
CA GLY A 21 11.63 -15.00 3.16
C GLY A 21 11.10 -15.81 1.98
N LEU A 22 9.78 -15.83 1.77
CA LEU A 22 9.18 -16.50 0.62
C LEU A 22 9.68 -15.94 -0.73
N ALA A 23 9.84 -14.61 -0.85
CA ALA A 23 10.38 -14.01 -2.06
C ALA A 23 11.85 -14.38 -2.28
N GLN A 24 12.64 -14.47 -1.20
CA GLN A 24 14.04 -14.91 -1.25
C GLN A 24 14.17 -16.38 -1.66
N ASP A 25 13.31 -17.26 -1.15
CA ASP A 25 13.26 -18.68 -1.50
C ASP A 25 12.97 -18.89 -2.99
N ILE A 26 12.09 -18.07 -3.57
CA ILE A 26 11.79 -18.09 -5.02
C ILE A 26 12.97 -17.51 -5.83
N GLY A 27 13.64 -16.47 -5.31
CA GLY A 27 14.93 -15.92 -5.75
C GLY A 27 14.98 -15.21 -7.11
N SER A 28 14.07 -15.54 -8.03
CA SER A 28 14.10 -15.08 -9.42
C SER A 28 13.13 -13.94 -9.74
N VAL A 29 12.28 -13.55 -8.78
CA VAL A 29 11.25 -12.52 -8.94
C VAL A 29 11.45 -11.45 -7.86
N PRO A 30 11.73 -10.18 -8.21
CA PRO A 30 11.86 -9.13 -7.23
C PRO A 30 10.55 -8.87 -6.48
N LEU A 31 10.67 -8.58 -5.18
CA LEU A 31 9.60 -8.08 -4.34
C LEU A 31 9.82 -6.59 -4.07
N LEU A 32 8.81 -5.77 -4.35
CA LEU A 32 8.78 -4.35 -4.02
C LEU A 32 7.63 -4.10 -3.04
N ALA A 33 7.91 -3.39 -1.95
CA ALA A 33 6.89 -2.92 -1.02
C ALA A 33 6.80 -1.38 -1.09
N THR A 34 5.59 -0.84 -1.25
CA THR A 34 5.39 0.60 -1.12
C THR A 34 5.51 1.04 0.33
N GLN A 35 6.16 2.19 0.56
CA GLN A 35 6.22 2.86 1.87
C GLN A 35 4.99 3.73 2.14
N LEU A 36 3.85 3.45 1.50
CA LEU A 36 2.58 4.09 1.81
C LEU A 36 2.27 3.97 3.30
N SER A 37 1.87 5.09 3.90
CA SER A 37 1.51 5.18 5.31
C SER A 37 0.24 5.99 5.47
N PHE A 38 -0.63 5.52 6.36
CA PHE A 38 -1.86 6.16 6.82
C PHE A 38 -1.74 6.70 8.25
N THR A 39 -0.54 6.69 8.84
CA THR A 39 -0.26 7.20 10.20
C THR A 39 -0.72 8.65 10.37
N GLN A 40 -0.60 9.47 9.33
CA GLN A 40 -1.02 10.88 9.34
C GLN A 40 -2.46 11.10 8.84
N SER A 41 -3.22 10.04 8.55
CA SER A 41 -4.58 10.19 8.04
C SER A 41 -5.50 10.81 9.09
N ARG A 42 -6.45 11.63 8.67
CA ARG A 42 -7.54 12.14 9.52
C ARG A 42 -8.68 11.13 9.74
N TYR A 43 -8.68 10.02 9.00
CA TYR A 43 -9.72 9.00 9.08
C TYR A 43 -9.25 7.79 9.91
N PRO A 44 -9.90 7.49 11.05
CA PRO A 44 -9.53 6.35 11.89
C PRO A 44 -9.56 5.01 11.15
N GLN A 45 -10.44 4.86 10.15
CA GLN A 45 -10.56 3.66 9.33
C GLN A 45 -9.31 3.42 8.47
N LEU A 46 -8.65 4.49 8.01
CA LEU A 46 -7.37 4.37 7.29
C LEU A 46 -6.22 4.10 8.26
N GLN A 47 -6.21 4.76 9.42
CA GLN A 47 -5.20 4.51 10.47
C GLN A 47 -5.20 3.05 10.95
N ALA A 48 -6.32 2.32 10.83
CA ALA A 48 -6.40 0.90 11.16
C ALA A 48 -5.39 0.04 10.38
N TYR A 49 -4.97 0.45 9.19
CA TYR A 49 -3.92 -0.29 8.45
C TYR A 49 -2.60 -0.36 9.23
N GLU A 50 -2.26 0.70 9.96
CA GLU A 50 -1.05 0.76 10.80
C GLU A 50 -1.11 -0.17 12.01
N GLN A 51 -2.30 -0.70 12.31
CA GLN A 51 -2.53 -1.68 13.37
C GLN A 51 -2.61 -3.12 12.83
N GLY A 52 -2.32 -3.31 11.53
CA GLY A 52 -2.36 -4.61 10.87
C GLY A 52 -3.73 -5.02 10.34
N TYR A 53 -4.68 -4.09 10.21
CA TYR A 53 -5.94 -4.39 9.52
C TYR A 53 -5.81 -4.22 7.99
N VAL A 54 -6.54 -5.04 7.23
CA VAL A 54 -6.59 -5.06 5.75
C VAL A 54 -5.25 -5.39 5.07
N LYS A 55 -4.21 -4.56 5.28
CA LYS A 55 -2.84 -4.64 4.75
C LYS A 55 -2.71 -4.50 3.23
N GLU A 56 -3.50 -5.24 2.47
CA GLU A 56 -3.42 -5.32 1.02
C GLU A 56 -4.77 -5.67 0.41
N GLY A 57 -4.87 -5.55 -0.91
CA GLY A 57 -6.02 -6.00 -1.70
C GLY A 57 -6.15 -5.19 -2.98
N VAL A 58 -6.91 -5.70 -3.94
CA VAL A 58 -7.25 -5.03 -5.22
C VAL A 58 -6.05 -4.46 -6.00
N GLY A 59 -4.83 -4.95 -5.75
CA GLY A 59 -3.60 -4.45 -6.37
C GLY A 59 -3.09 -3.11 -5.84
N ALA A 60 -3.51 -2.69 -4.64
CA ALA A 60 -3.18 -1.37 -4.07
C ALA A 60 -1.67 -1.12 -3.97
N GLY A 61 -0.89 -2.10 -3.49
CA GLY A 61 0.57 -1.98 -3.43
C GLY A 61 1.21 -1.74 -4.79
N GLY A 62 0.83 -2.52 -5.80
CA GLY A 62 1.31 -2.36 -7.18
C GLY A 62 0.92 -1.01 -7.79
N CYS A 63 -0.32 -0.55 -7.58
CA CYS A 63 -0.76 0.76 -8.04
C CYS A 63 0.01 1.91 -7.38
N ALA A 64 0.29 1.82 -6.08
CA ALA A 64 1.09 2.81 -5.37
C ALA A 64 2.54 2.87 -5.88
N ILE A 65 3.16 1.72 -6.14
CA ILE A 65 4.49 1.63 -6.76
C ILE A 65 4.48 2.25 -8.16
N ALA A 66 3.47 1.93 -8.97
CA ALA A 66 3.34 2.49 -10.32
C ALA A 66 3.14 4.01 -10.29
N ALA A 67 2.35 4.54 -9.35
CA ALA A 67 2.19 5.98 -9.17
C ALA A 67 3.51 6.67 -8.79
N HIS A 68 4.30 6.05 -7.92
CA HIS A 68 5.63 6.55 -7.58
C HIS A 68 6.54 6.58 -8.81
N LEU A 69 6.63 5.48 -9.57
CA LEU A 69 7.52 5.38 -10.73
C LEU A 69 7.09 6.29 -11.90
N TYR A 70 5.78 6.44 -12.12
CA TYR A 70 5.24 7.18 -13.26
C TYR A 70 5.09 8.68 -12.98
N LYS A 71 4.72 9.06 -11.75
CA LYS A 71 4.42 10.46 -11.36
C LYS A 71 5.33 11.03 -10.28
N GLY A 72 6.24 10.23 -9.71
CA GLY A 72 7.06 10.65 -8.57
C GLY A 72 6.27 10.74 -7.26
N TRP A 73 5.04 10.21 -7.21
CA TRP A 73 4.19 10.35 -6.03
C TRP A 73 4.79 9.68 -4.80
N ASN A 74 4.86 10.41 -3.71
CA ASN A 74 5.27 9.91 -2.40
C ASN A 74 4.05 9.54 -1.52
N SER A 75 4.31 9.06 -0.31
CA SER A 75 3.25 8.63 0.62
C SER A 75 2.27 9.75 0.98
N ALA A 76 2.73 11.00 1.08
CA ALA A 76 1.86 12.13 1.42
C ALA A 76 0.91 12.47 0.27
N GLU A 77 1.39 12.45 -0.98
CA GLU A 77 0.55 12.69 -2.16
C GLU A 77 -0.50 11.58 -2.33
N LEU A 78 -0.11 10.32 -2.15
CA LEU A 78 -1.03 9.19 -2.17
C LEU A 78 -2.07 9.29 -1.05
N LEU A 79 -1.65 9.58 0.18
CA LEU A 79 -2.57 9.76 1.30
C LEU A 79 -3.58 10.87 1.02
N GLN A 80 -3.11 12.04 0.55
CA GLN A 80 -4.00 13.16 0.23
C GLN A 80 -5.02 12.78 -0.86
N ALA A 81 -4.60 12.07 -1.91
CA ALA A 81 -5.50 11.61 -2.96
C ALA A 81 -6.55 10.61 -2.44
N ILE A 82 -6.13 9.66 -1.60
CA ILE A 82 -7.03 8.67 -0.97
C ILE A 82 -8.03 9.37 -0.06
N GLU A 83 -7.60 10.31 0.77
CA GLU A 83 -8.50 11.06 1.65
C GLU A 83 -9.53 11.90 0.89
N ASN A 84 -9.14 12.46 -0.25
CA ASN A 84 -10.06 13.19 -1.13
C ASN A 84 -11.14 12.26 -1.70
N LEU A 85 -10.77 11.03 -2.08
CA LEU A 85 -11.74 10.02 -2.53
C LEU A 85 -12.68 9.59 -1.41
N VAL A 86 -12.18 9.41 -0.19
CA VAL A 86 -13.00 9.10 0.99
C VAL A 86 -14.01 10.22 1.26
N GLU A 87 -13.60 11.48 1.18
CA GLU A 87 -14.50 12.63 1.38
C GLU A 87 -15.58 12.68 0.29
N GLN A 88 -15.20 12.51 -0.98
CA GLN A 88 -16.13 12.48 -2.10
C GLN A 88 -17.16 11.35 -1.96
N TYR A 89 -16.71 10.14 -1.59
CA TYR A 89 -17.59 9.01 -1.34
C TYR A 89 -18.57 9.32 -0.20
N ARG A 90 -18.08 9.87 0.92
CA ARG A 90 -18.93 10.28 2.05
C ARG A 90 -20.00 11.30 1.67
N LEU A 91 -19.66 12.26 0.80
CA LEU A 91 -20.62 13.26 0.31
C LEU A 91 -21.65 12.66 -0.64
N SER A 92 -21.27 11.67 -1.46
CA SER A 92 -22.21 10.99 -2.38
C SER A 92 -23.28 10.12 -1.69
N LEU A 93 -23.05 9.77 -0.42
CA LEU A 93 -23.99 9.00 0.40
C LEU A 93 -24.99 9.89 1.16
N ARG A 94 -24.90 11.22 1.01
CA ARG A 94 -25.85 12.20 1.57
C ARG A 94 -26.88 12.59 0.52
#